data_AF-A0A955CA62-F1
#
_entry.id   AF-A0A955CA62-F1
#
_cell.length_a   1.000
_cell.length_b   1.000
_cell.length_c   1.000
_cell.angle_alpha   90.00
_cell.angle_beta   90.00
_cell.angle_gamma   90.00
#
_symmetry.space_group_name_H-M   'P 1'
#
loop_
_entity.id
_entity.type
_entity.pdbx_description
1 polymer ?
#
loop_
_entity_poly.entity_id
_entity_poly.type
_entity_poly.pdbx_seq_one_letter_code
_entity_poly.pdbx_strand_id
1 'polypeptide(L)'
;MSSDNRCIAVFDSGIGGLTVVRELMNRLPNEDIIYFGDTARVPYGIKSSETVTRFARETCDFLLQFDPKFMVVACNTASAAALPTLQDSLPVPCIGVVEPGAREAVLQARGGTIGVIATEATINSDAYRRAMKRFDANARVVQKPCPLFVPIAEEGRSSRDAITLAVARDYLEPIVRLDPNVLVMGCTHYPLLRDAIGAVMGDSVTLIDSGEQTARAVIAELKDRSGLNDTNDAGRLTCYVSDNPQRFRELGQRFLNKTIVDVTWISPEQFFAAGHANAAK
;
A
#
# COMPACT_ATOMS: atom_id res chain seq x y z
N MET A 1 -4.94 27.53 -16.29
CA MET A 1 -4.08 26.33 -16.29
C MET A 1 -4.96 25.17 -16.67
N SER A 2 -4.54 24.31 -17.61
CA SER A 2 -5.36 23.19 -18.06
C SER A 2 -5.41 22.14 -16.95
N SER A 3 -6.60 21.65 -16.60
CA SER A 3 -6.78 20.46 -15.76
C SER A 3 -6.00 19.29 -16.35
N ASP A 4 -5.32 18.50 -15.51
CA ASP A 4 -4.64 17.27 -15.93
C ASP A 4 -5.55 16.07 -15.62
N ASN A 5 -6.29 15.61 -16.63
CA ASN A 5 -7.28 14.54 -16.48
C ASN A 5 -6.67 13.14 -16.66
N ARG A 6 -5.34 13.03 -16.77
CA ARG A 6 -4.65 11.72 -16.80
C ARG A 6 -4.81 11.01 -15.46
N CYS A 7 -4.75 9.68 -15.49
CA CYS A 7 -5.06 8.87 -14.32
C CYS A 7 -3.93 8.86 -13.28
N ILE A 8 -4.27 8.47 -12.05
CA ILE A 8 -3.32 8.01 -11.04
C ILE A 8 -3.18 6.50 -11.20
N ALA A 9 -1.97 6.03 -11.50
CA ALA A 9 -1.65 4.61 -11.53
C ALA A 9 -1.31 4.11 -10.12
N VAL A 10 -1.92 3.00 -9.71
CA VAL A 10 -1.71 2.36 -8.41
C VAL A 10 -1.29 0.91 -8.61
N PHE A 11 -0.14 0.55 -8.07
CA PHE A 11 0.41 -0.80 -8.12
C PHE A 11 0.38 -1.45 -6.73
N ASP A 12 -0.08 -2.69 -6.67
CA ASP A 12 0.08 -3.56 -5.51
C ASP A 12 0.47 -5.00 -5.91
N SER A 13 1.00 -5.76 -4.95
CA SER A 13 1.30 -7.18 -5.14
C SER A 13 0.07 -8.08 -5.28
N GLY A 14 -1.14 -7.57 -5.01
CA GLY A 14 -2.37 -8.36 -5.07
C GLY A 14 -3.61 -7.52 -4.85
N ILE A 15 -4.47 -7.92 -3.91
CA ILE A 15 -5.73 -7.23 -3.58
C ILE A 15 -5.60 -6.17 -2.48
N GLY A 16 -4.53 -6.22 -1.70
CA GLY A 16 -4.38 -5.43 -0.49
C GLY A 16 -4.42 -3.93 -0.77
N GLY A 17 -3.74 -3.51 -1.85
CA GLY A 17 -3.61 -2.10 -2.24
C GLY A 17 -4.93 -1.38 -2.49
N LEU A 18 -6.04 -2.09 -2.62
CA LEU A 18 -7.37 -1.50 -2.68
C LEU A 18 -7.72 -0.69 -1.41
N THR A 19 -7.06 -0.93 -0.27
CA THR A 19 -7.19 -0.05 0.91
C THR A 19 -6.60 1.33 0.64
N VAL A 20 -5.49 1.42 -0.10
CA VAL A 20 -4.92 2.70 -0.53
C VAL A 20 -5.82 3.37 -1.57
N VAL A 21 -6.33 2.60 -2.55
CA VAL A 21 -7.29 3.09 -3.55
C VAL A 21 -8.54 3.68 -2.88
N ARG A 22 -9.08 3.00 -1.87
CA ARG A 22 -10.23 3.51 -1.10
C ARG A 22 -9.94 4.90 -0.51
N GLU A 23 -8.79 5.07 0.13
CA GLU A 23 -8.41 6.36 0.72
C GLU A 23 -8.17 7.44 -0.34
N LEU A 24 -7.62 7.08 -1.51
CA LEU A 24 -7.50 7.98 -2.65
C LEU A 24 -8.87 8.42 -3.16
N MET A 25 -9.77 7.48 -3.50
CA MET A 25 -11.11 7.80 -4.00
C MET A 25 -11.93 8.66 -3.02
N ASN A 26 -11.78 8.43 -1.72
CA ASN A 26 -12.48 9.21 -0.70
C ASN A 26 -12.01 10.68 -0.63
N ARG A 27 -10.78 10.98 -1.06
CA ARG A 27 -10.17 12.30 -0.94
C ARG A 27 -9.97 13.00 -2.28
N LEU A 28 -9.94 12.24 -3.37
CA LEU A 28 -9.75 12.66 -4.75
C LEU A 28 -10.89 12.06 -5.60
N PRO A 29 -12.15 12.47 -5.37
CA PRO A 29 -13.32 11.84 -5.99
C PRO A 29 -13.41 12.05 -7.51
N ASN A 30 -12.67 13.00 -8.06
CA ASN A 30 -12.64 13.32 -9.49
C ASN A 30 -11.50 12.62 -10.24
N GLU A 31 -10.59 11.94 -9.54
CA GLU A 31 -9.43 11.32 -10.16
C GLU A 31 -9.77 9.94 -10.75
N ASP A 32 -9.41 9.75 -12.03
CA ASP A 32 -9.39 8.41 -12.63
C ASP A 32 -8.22 7.62 -12.03
N ILE A 33 -8.50 6.39 -11.59
CA ILE A 33 -7.51 5.49 -10.99
C ILE A 33 -7.41 4.23 -11.83
N ILE A 34 -6.18 3.90 -12.23
CA ILE A 34 -5.85 2.60 -12.80
C ILE A 34 -5.11 1.79 -11.76
N TYR A 35 -5.69 0.67 -11.36
CA TYR A 35 -5.10 -0.23 -10.39
C TYR A 35 -4.57 -1.48 -11.08
N PHE A 36 -3.34 -1.89 -10.75
CA PHE A 36 -2.81 -3.20 -11.11
C PHE A 36 -2.47 -4.02 -9.87
N GLY A 37 -3.12 -5.17 -9.73
CA GLY A 37 -2.84 -6.17 -8.70
C GLY A 37 -2.06 -7.35 -9.28
N ASP A 38 -0.83 -7.55 -8.85
CA ASP A 38 0.02 -8.64 -9.34
C ASP A 38 -0.26 -10.01 -8.67
N THR A 39 -1.51 -10.44 -8.75
CA THR A 39 -2.05 -11.61 -8.07
C THR A 39 -1.38 -12.93 -8.46
N ALA A 40 -0.84 -13.07 -9.67
CA ALA A 40 -0.13 -14.28 -10.10
C ALA A 40 1.17 -14.55 -9.29
N ARG A 41 1.75 -13.51 -8.70
CA ARG A 41 3.07 -13.57 -8.05
C ARG A 41 3.01 -13.24 -6.56
N VAL A 42 1.82 -13.06 -6.00
CA VAL A 42 1.58 -12.92 -4.55
C VAL A 42 2.02 -14.21 -3.81
N PRO A 43 2.46 -14.13 -2.54
CA PRO A 43 2.80 -12.94 -1.77
C PRO A 43 4.23 -12.47 -2.07
N TYR A 44 4.40 -11.15 -2.12
CA TYR A 44 5.72 -10.52 -2.18
C TYR A 44 6.46 -10.58 -0.84
N GLY A 45 5.71 -10.63 0.27
CA GLY A 45 6.22 -10.54 1.64
C GLY A 45 7.25 -11.59 2.06
N ILE A 46 7.46 -12.64 1.26
CA ILE A 46 8.44 -13.72 1.50
C ILE A 46 9.54 -13.78 0.43
N LYS A 47 9.54 -12.86 -0.55
CA LYS A 47 10.48 -12.87 -1.69
C LYS A 47 11.70 -11.99 -1.41
N SER A 48 12.77 -12.20 -2.18
CA SER A 48 13.97 -11.36 -2.11
C SER A 48 13.69 -9.94 -2.63
N SER A 49 14.47 -8.96 -2.14
CA SER A 49 14.38 -7.56 -2.59
C SER A 49 14.57 -7.42 -4.11
N GLU A 50 15.50 -8.19 -4.69
CA GLU A 50 15.76 -8.22 -6.12
C GLU A 50 14.53 -8.71 -6.91
N THR A 51 13.91 -9.80 -6.46
CA THR A 51 12.70 -10.34 -7.09
C THR A 51 11.54 -9.34 -7.02
N VAL A 52 11.33 -8.74 -5.84
CA VAL A 52 10.29 -7.73 -5.65
C VAL A 52 10.54 -6.49 -6.52
N THR A 53 11.79 -6.04 -6.62
CA THR A 53 12.17 -4.90 -7.46
C THR A 53 11.89 -5.17 -8.93
N ARG A 54 12.24 -6.37 -9.42
CA ARG A 54 11.93 -6.77 -10.80
C ARG A 54 10.43 -6.78 -11.06
N PHE A 55 9.62 -7.42 -10.21
CA PHE A 55 8.18 -7.47 -10.43
C PHE A 55 7.51 -6.09 -10.34
N ALA A 56 8.00 -5.23 -9.45
CA ALA A 56 7.52 -3.85 -9.33
C ALA A 56 7.84 -3.03 -10.59
N ARG A 57 9.04 -3.20 -11.18
CA ARG A 57 9.41 -2.57 -12.46
C ARG A 57 8.49 -3.02 -13.59
N GLU A 58 8.36 -4.33 -13.79
CA GLU A 58 7.49 -4.90 -14.83
C GLU A 58 6.03 -4.41 -14.70
N THR A 59 5.55 -4.27 -13.46
CA THR A 59 4.20 -3.76 -13.21
C THR A 59 4.08 -2.27 -13.50
N CYS A 60 5.08 -1.47 -13.15
CA CYS A 60 5.10 -0.05 -13.49
C CYS A 60 5.19 0.14 -15.02
N ASP A 61 5.99 -0.66 -15.72
CA ASP A 61 6.11 -0.62 -17.18
C ASP A 61 4.76 -0.90 -17.86
N PHE A 62 3.99 -1.86 -17.35
CA PHE A 62 2.62 -2.08 -17.79
C PHE A 62 1.74 -0.86 -17.51
N LEU A 63 1.79 -0.27 -16.31
CA LEU A 63 0.95 0.89 -15.95
C LEU A 63 1.28 2.15 -16.76
N LEU A 64 2.53 2.32 -17.21
CA LEU A 64 2.96 3.48 -18.01
C LEU A 64 2.25 3.56 -19.37
N GLN A 65 1.75 2.46 -19.92
CA GLN A 65 1.01 2.47 -21.20
C GLN A 65 -0.28 3.30 -21.15
N PHE A 66 -0.81 3.56 -19.95
CA PHE A 66 -2.01 4.36 -19.75
C PHE A 66 -1.73 5.86 -19.56
N ASP A 67 -0.49 6.31 -19.77
CA ASP A 67 -0.05 7.70 -19.59
C ASP A 67 -0.49 8.30 -18.24
N PRO A 68 -0.12 7.69 -17.09
CA PRO A 68 -0.52 8.22 -15.80
C PRO A 68 0.22 9.53 -15.51
N LYS A 69 -0.44 10.47 -14.82
CA LYS A 69 0.23 11.67 -14.28
C LYS A 69 1.02 11.39 -13.01
N PHE A 70 0.68 10.30 -12.31
CA PHE A 70 1.24 9.97 -11.00
C PHE A 70 1.22 8.47 -10.74
N MET A 71 2.25 7.95 -10.07
CA MET A 71 2.37 6.53 -9.70
C MET A 71 2.36 6.34 -8.18
N VAL A 72 1.56 5.38 -7.70
CA VAL A 72 1.48 5.00 -6.28
C VAL A 72 1.87 3.53 -6.12
N VAL A 73 2.94 3.26 -5.39
CA VAL A 73 3.34 1.91 -4.98
C VAL A 73 2.65 1.58 -3.66
N ALA A 74 1.44 1.01 -3.74
CA ALA A 74 0.59 0.72 -2.59
C ALA A 74 1.13 -0.45 -1.74
N CYS A 75 1.83 -1.40 -2.33
CA CYS A 75 2.40 -2.53 -1.61
C CYS A 75 3.51 -2.07 -0.66
N ASN A 76 3.37 -2.32 0.65
CA ASN A 76 4.42 -2.00 1.63
C ASN A 76 5.73 -2.75 1.36
N THR A 77 5.67 -4.00 0.92
CA THR A 77 6.86 -4.78 0.56
C THR A 77 7.55 -4.20 -0.67
N ALA A 78 6.79 -3.84 -1.72
CA ALA A 78 7.38 -3.23 -2.91
C ALA A 78 7.89 -1.81 -2.63
N SER A 79 7.17 -1.01 -1.85
CA SER A 79 7.63 0.32 -1.43
C SER A 79 8.93 0.24 -0.61
N ALA A 80 9.10 -0.79 0.21
CA ALA A 80 10.30 -0.98 1.01
C ALA A 80 11.52 -1.44 0.18
N ALA A 81 11.30 -2.28 -0.84
CA ALA A 81 12.36 -2.88 -1.64
C ALA A 81 12.73 -2.07 -2.90
N ALA A 82 11.73 -1.53 -3.59
CA ALA A 82 11.85 -1.07 -4.98
C ALA A 82 11.70 0.44 -5.16
N LEU A 83 11.13 1.17 -4.18
CA LEU A 83 10.76 2.58 -4.38
C LEU A 83 11.92 3.49 -4.85
N PRO A 84 13.13 3.45 -4.26
CA PRO A 84 14.23 4.31 -4.73
C PRO A 84 14.56 4.04 -6.21
N THR A 85 14.68 2.76 -6.54
CA THR A 85 14.96 2.26 -7.89
C THR A 85 13.87 2.66 -8.89
N LEU A 86 12.60 2.71 -8.47
CA LEU A 86 11.48 3.16 -9.30
C LEU A 86 11.50 4.68 -9.49
N GLN A 87 11.69 5.46 -8.42
CA GLN A 87 11.75 6.92 -8.47
C GLN A 87 12.86 7.43 -9.40
N ASP A 88 13.99 6.73 -9.47
CA ASP A 88 15.10 7.09 -10.36
C ASP A 88 14.82 6.78 -11.85
N SER A 89 13.90 5.85 -12.14
CA SER A 89 13.72 5.32 -13.50
C SER A 89 12.37 5.64 -14.15
N LEU A 90 11.35 5.98 -13.37
CA LEU A 90 10.03 6.26 -13.91
C LEU A 90 9.97 7.67 -14.50
N PRO A 91 9.31 7.86 -15.65
CA PRO A 91 9.16 9.19 -16.27
C PRO A 91 8.12 10.07 -15.55
N VAL A 92 7.44 9.53 -14.55
CA VAL A 92 6.36 10.19 -13.81
C VAL A 92 6.66 10.16 -12.30
N PRO A 93 6.18 11.16 -11.54
CA PRO A 93 6.37 11.18 -10.09
C PRO A 93 5.78 9.92 -9.43
N CYS A 94 6.51 9.39 -8.46
CA CYS A 94 6.15 8.16 -7.77
C CYS A 94 6.26 8.31 -6.26
N ILE A 95 5.24 7.85 -5.54
CA ILE A 95 5.26 7.72 -4.07
C ILE A 95 5.01 6.27 -3.65
N GLY A 96 5.58 5.87 -2.53
CA GLY A 96 5.26 4.62 -1.87
C GLY A 96 4.69 4.85 -0.47
N VAL A 97 4.23 3.77 0.16
CA VAL A 97 3.46 3.83 1.42
C VAL A 97 4.30 3.93 2.70
N VAL A 98 5.60 3.60 2.63
CA VAL A 98 6.47 3.54 3.83
C VAL A 98 6.73 4.93 4.41
N GLU A 99 7.15 5.89 3.59
CA GLU A 99 7.55 7.21 4.08
C GLU A 99 6.38 8.04 4.65
N PRO A 100 5.19 8.10 4.00
CA PRO A 100 4.04 8.78 4.59
C PRO A 100 3.63 8.21 5.96
N GLY A 101 3.61 6.88 6.10
CA GLY A 101 3.33 6.22 7.38
C GLY A 101 4.41 6.47 8.43
N ALA A 102 5.69 6.45 8.04
CA ALA A 102 6.82 6.72 8.94
C ALA A 102 6.80 8.16 9.47
N ARG A 103 6.55 9.14 8.61
CA ARG A 103 6.46 10.56 8.99
C ARG A 103 5.37 10.79 10.02
N GLU A 104 4.17 10.25 9.78
CA GLU A 104 3.05 10.39 10.71
C GLU A 104 3.33 9.70 12.03
N ALA A 105 3.96 8.52 12.00
CA ALA A 105 4.28 7.79 13.23
C ALA A 105 5.24 8.56 14.14
N VAL A 106 6.28 9.18 13.57
CA VAL A 106 7.22 10.03 14.33
C VAL A 106 6.50 11.23 14.94
N LEU A 107 5.63 11.88 14.16
CA LEU A 107 4.84 13.02 14.62
C LEU A 107 3.94 12.65 15.81
N GLN A 108 3.20 11.54 15.71
CA GLN A 108 2.24 11.12 16.73
C GLN A 108 2.91 10.51 17.97
N ALA A 109 4.11 9.93 17.82
CA ALA A 109 4.82 9.33 18.94
C ALA A 109 5.36 10.36 19.93
N ARG A 110 5.63 11.60 19.51
CA ARG A 110 6.11 12.68 20.37
C ARG A 110 7.35 12.27 21.20
N GLY A 111 8.30 11.58 20.57
CA GLY A 111 9.51 11.03 21.20
C GLY A 111 9.33 9.68 21.90
N GLY A 112 8.11 9.15 21.92
CA GLY A 112 7.76 7.85 22.47
C GLY A 112 8.15 6.65 21.61
N THR A 113 7.84 5.44 22.09
CA THR A 113 8.13 4.19 21.36
C THR A 113 7.15 4.02 20.20
N ILE A 114 7.67 3.68 19.01
CA ILE A 114 6.90 3.39 17.80
C ILE A 114 6.98 1.90 17.50
N GLY A 115 5.83 1.23 17.49
CA GLY A 115 5.71 -0.12 16.95
C GLY A 115 5.46 -0.11 15.45
N VAL A 116 6.00 -1.09 14.73
CA VAL A 116 5.69 -1.35 13.32
C VAL A 116 5.42 -2.83 13.15
N ILE A 117 4.25 -3.15 12.61
CA ILE A 117 3.90 -4.49 12.15
C ILE A 117 3.87 -4.52 10.62
N ALA A 118 4.47 -5.53 10.01
CA ALA A 118 4.47 -5.70 8.56
C ALA A 118 4.77 -7.15 8.16
N THR A 119 4.90 -7.39 6.85
CA THR A 119 5.41 -8.66 6.31
C THR A 119 6.88 -8.88 6.68
N GLU A 120 7.36 -10.12 6.62
CA GLU A 120 8.77 -10.46 6.88
C GLU A 120 9.72 -9.67 5.98
N ALA A 121 9.49 -9.62 4.67
CA ALA A 121 10.31 -8.85 3.75
C ALA A 121 10.33 -7.35 4.10
N THR A 122 9.19 -6.76 4.49
CA THR A 122 9.14 -5.35 4.91
C THR A 122 9.95 -5.13 6.18
N ILE A 123 9.81 -5.98 7.20
CA ILE A 123 10.55 -5.83 8.45
C ILE A 123 12.06 -6.06 8.24
N ASN A 124 12.43 -7.10 7.50
CA ASN A 124 13.83 -7.44 7.23
C ASN A 124 14.53 -6.39 6.36
N SER A 125 13.78 -5.66 5.52
CA SER A 125 14.32 -4.54 4.76
C SER A 125 14.71 -3.35 5.64
N ASP A 126 14.22 -3.25 6.87
CA ASP A 126 14.40 -2.14 7.82
C ASP A 126 13.97 -0.75 7.25
N ALA A 127 13.13 -0.74 6.22
CA ALA A 127 12.74 0.48 5.51
C ALA A 127 12.00 1.48 6.42
N TYR A 128 11.08 1.01 7.27
CA TYR A 128 10.36 1.87 8.22
C TYR A 128 11.30 2.51 9.24
N ARG A 129 12.20 1.72 9.86
CA ARG A 129 13.19 2.27 10.80
C ARG A 129 14.08 3.31 10.14
N ARG A 130 14.59 3.05 8.93
CA ARG A 130 15.40 4.03 8.20
C ARG A 130 14.60 5.30 7.89
N ALA A 131 13.36 5.17 7.41
CA ALA A 131 12.50 6.30 7.10
C ALA A 131 12.20 7.16 8.35
N MET A 132 11.84 6.53 9.47
CA MET A 132 11.59 7.23 10.73
C MET A 132 12.84 7.95 11.25
N LYS A 133 14.02 7.33 11.15
CA LYS A 133 15.29 7.94 11.55
C LYS A 133 15.70 9.17 10.73
N ARG A 134 15.15 9.36 9.52
CA ARG A 134 15.33 10.59 8.74
C ARG A 134 14.54 11.76 9.33
N PHE A 135 13.40 11.50 9.97
CA PHE A 135 12.57 12.52 10.59
C PHE A 135 12.96 12.78 12.05
N ASP A 136 13.38 11.75 12.78
CA ASP A 136 13.92 11.85 14.13
C ASP A 136 15.02 10.80 14.34
N ALA A 137 16.28 11.25 14.43
CA ALA A 137 17.44 10.39 14.61
C ALA A 137 17.39 9.54 15.89
N ASN A 138 16.62 9.97 16.90
CA ASN A 138 16.44 9.28 18.17
C ASN A 138 15.17 8.41 18.23
N ALA A 139 14.43 8.29 17.13
CA ALA A 139 13.18 7.52 17.09
C ALA A 139 13.36 6.08 17.62
N ARG A 140 12.54 5.72 18.62
CA ARG A 140 12.54 4.41 19.27
C ARG A 140 11.62 3.44 18.54
N VAL A 141 12.17 2.74 17.55
CA VAL A 141 11.38 1.86 16.67
C VAL A 141 11.48 0.38 17.08
N VAL A 142 10.34 -0.26 17.30
CA VAL A 142 10.19 -1.71 17.48
C VAL A 142 9.47 -2.30 16.28
N GLN A 143 9.98 -3.41 15.76
CA GLN A 143 9.47 -4.03 14.53
C GLN A 143 9.09 -5.48 14.78
N LYS A 144 7.94 -5.92 14.27
CA LYS A 144 7.47 -7.30 14.39
C LYS A 144 6.88 -7.77 13.06
N PRO A 145 7.37 -8.88 12.49
CA PRO A 145 6.71 -9.49 11.34
C PRO A 145 5.42 -10.19 11.78
N CYS A 146 4.36 -10.02 10.99
CA CYS A 146 3.03 -10.60 11.24
C CYS A 146 2.51 -11.36 10.00
N PRO A 147 3.17 -12.45 9.56
CA PRO A 147 2.84 -13.14 8.30
C PRO A 147 1.40 -13.71 8.27
N LEU A 148 0.85 -14.14 9.41
CA LEU A 148 -0.51 -14.71 9.45
C LEU A 148 -1.64 -13.68 9.28
N PHE A 149 -1.39 -12.38 9.43
CA PHE A 149 -2.43 -11.37 9.25
C PHE A 149 -2.91 -11.25 7.80
N VAL A 150 -2.03 -11.48 6.82
CA VAL A 150 -2.42 -11.46 5.39
C VAL A 150 -3.48 -12.52 5.09
N PRO A 151 -3.24 -13.83 5.29
CA PRO A 151 -4.24 -14.84 4.98
C PRO A 151 -5.52 -14.69 5.82
N ILE A 152 -5.43 -14.23 7.09
CA ILE A 152 -6.62 -13.97 7.91
C ILE A 152 -7.51 -12.88 7.28
N ALA A 153 -6.92 -11.79 6.80
CA ALA A 153 -7.65 -10.71 6.15
C ALA A 153 -8.31 -11.18 4.83
N GLU A 154 -7.59 -11.98 4.03
CA GLU A 154 -8.08 -12.51 2.76
C GLU A 154 -9.21 -13.53 2.93
N GLU A 155 -9.11 -14.42 3.93
CA GLU A 155 -10.19 -15.36 4.31
C GLU A 155 -11.42 -14.65 4.87
N GLY A 156 -11.28 -13.39 5.24
CA GLY A 156 -12.38 -12.56 5.69
C GLY A 156 -12.94 -12.90 7.05
N ARG A 157 -12.08 -13.43 7.91
CA ARG A 157 -12.43 -13.66 9.31
C ARG A 157 -12.77 -12.33 9.98
N SER A 158 -13.80 -12.37 10.82
CA SER A 158 -14.21 -11.22 11.63
C SER A 158 -13.09 -10.82 12.60
N SER A 159 -12.94 -9.54 12.90
CA SER A 159 -12.04 -9.06 13.96
C SER A 159 -12.34 -9.63 15.35
N ARG A 160 -13.55 -10.18 15.56
CA ARG A 160 -13.97 -10.84 16.82
C ARG A 160 -13.76 -12.36 16.81
N ASP A 161 -13.31 -12.92 15.70
CA ASP A 161 -13.05 -14.35 15.58
C ASP A 161 -11.90 -14.79 16.50
N ALA A 162 -12.06 -15.97 17.12
CA ALA A 162 -11.11 -16.46 18.12
C ALA A 162 -9.70 -16.69 17.55
N ILE A 163 -9.59 -17.17 16.29
CA ILE A 163 -8.29 -17.38 15.64
C ILE A 163 -7.63 -16.03 15.36
N THR A 164 -8.41 -15.07 14.84
CA THR A 164 -7.93 -13.70 14.57
C THR A 164 -7.38 -13.04 15.83
N LEU A 165 -8.11 -13.10 16.94
CA LEU A 165 -7.68 -12.54 18.21
C LEU A 165 -6.48 -13.28 18.82
N ALA A 166 -6.42 -14.61 18.70
CA ALA A 166 -5.28 -15.39 19.20
C ALA A 166 -3.98 -15.02 18.47
N VAL A 167 -4.03 -14.92 17.14
CA VAL A 167 -2.89 -14.49 16.32
C VAL A 167 -2.50 -13.04 16.61
N ALA A 168 -3.48 -12.15 16.80
CA ALA A 168 -3.21 -10.77 17.17
C ALA A 168 -2.50 -10.67 18.53
N ARG A 169 -2.94 -11.43 19.53
CA ARG A 169 -2.28 -11.48 20.85
C ARG A 169 -0.85 -11.98 20.77
N ASP A 170 -0.61 -13.10 20.07
CA ASP A 170 0.72 -13.68 19.91
C ASP A 170 1.72 -12.67 19.30
N TYR A 171 1.30 -11.92 18.28
CA TYR A 171 2.16 -10.93 17.66
C TYR A 171 2.33 -9.65 18.47
N LEU A 172 1.26 -9.15 19.11
CA LEU A 172 1.21 -7.79 19.64
C LEU A 172 1.51 -7.70 21.13
N GLU A 173 1.27 -8.73 21.94
CA GLU A 173 1.59 -8.70 23.37
C GLU A 173 3.07 -8.36 23.67
N PRO A 174 4.06 -8.89 22.93
CA PRO A 174 5.45 -8.47 23.10
C PRO A 174 5.68 -6.99 22.82
N ILE A 175 4.90 -6.39 21.91
CA ILE A 175 4.97 -4.97 21.57
C ILE A 175 4.29 -4.14 22.67
N VAL A 176 3.11 -4.56 23.16
CA VAL A 176 2.38 -3.90 24.24
C VAL A 176 3.24 -3.76 25.50
N ARG A 177 4.05 -4.76 25.84
CA ARG A 177 5.00 -4.71 26.98
C ARG A 177 6.06 -3.63 26.87
N LEU A 178 6.27 -3.07 25.68
CA LEU A 178 7.23 -1.98 25.42
C LEU A 178 6.56 -0.59 25.44
N ASP A 179 5.27 -0.54 25.77
CA ASP A 179 4.47 0.68 25.94
C ASP A 179 4.60 1.67 24.76
N PRO A 180 4.23 1.27 23.53
CA PRO A 180 4.31 2.15 22.38
C PRO A 180 3.21 3.21 22.43
N ASN A 181 3.54 4.44 22.01
CA ASN A 181 2.52 5.47 21.79
C ASN A 181 1.80 5.27 20.45
N VAL A 182 2.47 4.62 19.50
CA VAL A 182 2.00 4.47 18.11
C VAL A 182 2.30 3.08 17.60
N LEU A 183 1.36 2.50 16.84
CA LEU A 183 1.58 1.30 16.04
C LEU A 183 1.30 1.59 14.56
N VAL A 184 2.29 1.37 13.69
CA VAL A 184 2.12 1.45 12.23
C VAL A 184 1.66 0.10 11.68
N MET A 185 0.53 0.13 10.98
CA MET A 185 0.03 -0.98 10.16
C MET A 185 0.73 -0.97 8.79
N GLY A 186 1.97 -1.48 8.77
CA GLY A 186 2.88 -1.49 7.62
C GLY A 186 2.58 -2.58 6.58
N CYS A 187 1.31 -2.92 6.38
CA CYS A 187 0.84 -3.80 5.32
C CYS A 187 -0.57 -3.37 4.91
N THR A 188 -0.84 -3.43 3.62
CA THR A 188 -2.11 -3.02 3.01
C THR A 188 -3.33 -3.80 3.50
N HIS A 189 -3.14 -5.01 4.03
CA HIS A 189 -4.21 -5.87 4.55
C HIS A 189 -4.61 -5.52 5.98
N TYR A 190 -3.71 -4.95 6.77
CA TYR A 190 -3.88 -4.79 8.22
C TYR A 190 -5.00 -3.81 8.62
N PRO A 191 -5.36 -2.78 7.82
CA PRO A 191 -6.53 -1.96 8.10
C PRO A 191 -7.85 -2.75 8.22
N LEU A 192 -7.98 -3.92 7.57
CA LEU A 192 -9.16 -4.79 7.75
C LEU A 192 -9.20 -5.47 9.12
N LEU A 193 -8.05 -5.62 9.77
CA LEU A 193 -7.89 -6.20 11.11
C LEU A 193 -7.75 -5.11 12.19
N ARG A 194 -8.00 -3.84 11.85
CA ARG A 194 -7.82 -2.69 12.74
C ARG A 194 -8.49 -2.91 14.09
N ASP A 195 -9.72 -3.39 14.11
CA ASP A 195 -10.46 -3.61 15.36
C ASP A 195 -9.82 -4.70 16.24
N ALA A 196 -9.34 -5.79 15.64
CA ALA A 196 -8.66 -6.85 16.38
C ALA A 196 -7.30 -6.39 16.91
N ILE A 197 -6.56 -5.64 16.09
CA ILE A 197 -5.28 -5.04 16.47
C ILE A 197 -5.49 -4.03 17.61
N GLY A 198 -6.48 -3.14 17.48
CA GLY A 198 -6.83 -2.14 18.50
C GLY A 198 -7.26 -2.76 19.81
N ALA A 199 -8.06 -3.83 19.77
CA ALA A 199 -8.48 -4.56 20.97
C ALA A 199 -7.31 -5.15 21.77
N VAL A 200 -6.18 -5.48 21.12
CA VAL A 200 -4.98 -5.98 21.79
C VAL A 200 -4.04 -4.86 22.22
N MET A 201 -3.87 -3.83 21.39
CA MET A 201 -2.98 -2.70 21.69
C MET A 201 -3.52 -1.77 22.77
N GLY A 202 -4.85 -1.65 22.87
CA GLY A 202 -5.54 -0.72 23.78
C GLY A 202 -5.69 0.68 23.20
N ASP A 203 -6.63 1.43 23.78
CA ASP A 203 -7.07 2.75 23.28
C ASP A 203 -6.02 3.85 23.43
N SER A 204 -4.97 3.64 24.24
CA SER A 204 -3.86 4.57 24.41
C SER A 204 -2.88 4.58 23.23
N VAL A 205 -2.92 3.57 22.36
CA VAL A 205 -2.00 3.41 21.24
C VAL A 205 -2.63 3.92 19.95
N THR A 206 -1.98 4.89 19.32
CA THR A 206 -2.45 5.43 18.03
C THR A 206 -2.13 4.46 16.89
N LEU A 207 -3.15 3.99 16.18
CA LEU A 207 -2.98 3.08 15.03
C LEU A 207 -2.88 3.86 13.71
N ILE A 208 -1.70 3.83 13.08
CA ILE A 208 -1.41 4.51 11.81
C ILE A 208 -1.69 3.59 10.62
N ASP A 209 -2.53 4.06 9.71
CA ASP A 209 -2.79 3.43 8.42
C ASP A 209 -1.89 4.03 7.35
N SER A 210 -1.00 3.20 6.79
CA SER A 210 -0.09 3.63 5.72
C SER A 210 -0.85 4.09 4.45
N GLY A 211 -2.01 3.52 4.14
CA GLY A 211 -2.82 3.92 2.99
C GLY A 211 -3.44 5.30 3.16
N GLU A 212 -3.95 5.62 4.35
CA GLU A 212 -4.52 6.94 4.63
C GLU A 212 -3.47 8.05 4.49
N GLN A 213 -2.28 7.82 5.08
CA GLN A 213 -1.19 8.80 5.02
C GLN A 213 -0.64 8.96 3.60
N THR A 214 -0.64 7.87 2.83
CA THR A 214 -0.24 7.91 1.42
C THR A 214 -1.21 8.74 0.59
N ALA A 215 -2.52 8.56 0.76
CA ALA A 215 -3.51 9.38 0.06
C ALA A 215 -3.34 10.87 0.37
N ARG A 216 -3.07 11.24 1.64
CA ARG A 216 -2.75 12.63 2.02
C ARG A 216 -1.51 13.17 1.33
N ALA A 217 -0.46 12.35 1.22
CA ALA A 217 0.78 12.73 0.56
C ALA A 217 0.60 12.90 -0.97
N VAL A 218 -0.18 12.03 -1.61
CA VAL A 218 -0.51 12.15 -3.04
C VAL A 218 -1.25 13.47 -3.32
N ILE A 219 -2.22 13.84 -2.48
CA ILE A 219 -2.96 15.10 -2.65
C ILE A 219 -2.02 16.31 -2.57
N ALA A 220 -1.10 16.31 -1.59
CA ALA A 220 -0.14 17.40 -1.44
C ALA A 220 0.74 17.52 -2.70
N GLU A 221 1.26 16.39 -3.18
CA GLU A 221 2.13 16.34 -4.36
C GLU A 221 1.40 16.77 -5.66
N LEU A 222 0.15 16.35 -5.85
CA LEU A 222 -0.67 16.77 -6.99
C LEU A 222 -0.98 18.27 -6.94
N LYS A 223 -1.24 18.83 -5.74
CA LYS A 223 -1.46 20.28 -5.58
C LYS A 223 -0.22 21.09 -5.92
N ASP A 224 0.95 20.69 -5.40
CA ASP A 224 2.21 21.37 -5.63
C ASP A 224 2.59 21.38 -7.12
N ARG A 225 2.12 20.38 -7.87
CA ARG A 225 2.33 20.24 -9.32
C ARG A 225 1.21 20.83 -10.17
N SER A 226 0.16 21.41 -9.58
CA SER A 226 -1.05 21.82 -10.29
C SER A 226 -1.64 20.68 -11.17
N GLY A 227 -1.54 19.44 -10.68
CA GLY A 227 -1.92 18.22 -11.40
C GLY A 227 -3.23 17.60 -10.92
N LEU A 228 -4.04 18.31 -10.14
CA LEU A 228 -5.39 17.84 -9.76
C LEU A 228 -6.31 17.85 -10.98
N ASN A 229 -7.21 16.89 -11.04
CA ASN A 229 -8.35 16.95 -11.94
C ASN A 229 -9.41 17.90 -11.35
N ASP A 230 -9.60 19.04 -12.02
CA ASP A 230 -10.56 20.09 -11.61
C ASP A 230 -11.94 19.92 -12.27
N THR A 231 -12.20 18.80 -12.97
CA THR A 231 -13.55 18.52 -13.49
C THR A 231 -14.52 18.11 -12.39
N ASN A 232 -15.81 18.32 -12.63
CA ASN A 232 -16.87 17.86 -11.72
C ASN A 232 -17.31 16.41 -11.99
N ASP A 233 -16.62 15.71 -12.89
CA ASP A 233 -16.93 14.33 -13.23
C ASP A 233 -16.48 13.39 -12.11
N ALA A 234 -17.25 12.35 -11.86
CA ALA A 234 -16.84 11.31 -10.93
C ALA A 234 -15.70 10.49 -11.55
N GLY A 235 -14.60 10.33 -10.81
CA GLY A 235 -13.47 9.51 -11.22
C GLY A 235 -13.85 8.04 -11.36
N ARG A 236 -13.23 7.36 -12.31
CA ARG A 236 -13.42 5.94 -12.59
C ARG A 236 -12.28 5.12 -12.00
N LEU A 237 -12.62 3.97 -11.41
CA LEU A 237 -11.64 2.94 -11.06
C LEU A 237 -11.64 1.85 -12.13
N THR A 238 -10.49 1.58 -12.74
CA THR A 238 -10.28 0.44 -13.64
C THR A 238 -9.22 -0.49 -13.04
N CYS A 239 -9.58 -1.75 -12.82
CA CYS A 239 -8.69 -2.73 -12.20
C CYS A 239 -8.16 -3.74 -13.21
N TYR A 240 -6.86 -4.00 -13.14
CA TYR A 240 -6.16 -5.04 -13.88
C TYR A 240 -5.54 -6.03 -12.90
N VAL A 241 -5.53 -7.31 -13.27
CA VAL A 241 -4.90 -8.37 -12.47
C VAL A 241 -4.11 -9.33 -13.34
N SER A 242 -3.01 -9.87 -12.81
CA SER A 242 -2.23 -10.91 -13.49
C SER A 242 -2.85 -12.32 -13.36
N ASP A 243 -3.80 -12.52 -12.44
CA ASP A 243 -4.51 -13.78 -12.26
C ASP A 243 -5.92 -13.61 -11.61
N ASN A 244 -6.79 -14.59 -11.82
CA ASN A 244 -8.13 -14.78 -11.23
C ASN A 244 -8.94 -13.50 -10.94
N PRO A 245 -9.50 -12.84 -11.98
CA PRO A 245 -10.27 -11.59 -11.82
C PRO A 245 -11.56 -11.79 -11.01
N GLN A 246 -12.14 -12.99 -11.02
CA GLN A 246 -13.35 -13.27 -10.25
C GLN A 246 -13.07 -13.27 -8.75
N ARG A 247 -12.02 -13.96 -8.30
CA ARG A 247 -11.58 -13.93 -6.90
C ARG A 247 -11.19 -12.52 -6.47
N PHE A 248 -10.50 -11.77 -7.35
CA PHE A 248 -10.17 -10.37 -7.09
C PHE A 248 -11.43 -9.53 -6.85
N ARG A 249 -12.47 -9.68 -7.69
CA ARG A 249 -13.74 -8.97 -7.53
C ARG A 249 -14.42 -9.33 -6.21
N GLU A 250 -14.53 -10.61 -5.89
CA GLU A 250 -15.21 -11.08 -4.68
C GLU A 250 -14.55 -10.56 -3.40
N LEU A 251 -13.22 -10.71 -3.29
CA LEU A 251 -12.47 -10.30 -2.10
C LEU A 251 -12.24 -8.79 -2.07
N GLY A 252 -11.91 -8.18 -3.21
CA GLY A 252 -11.48 -6.79 -3.33
C GLY A 252 -12.54 -5.79 -2.88
N GLN A 253 -13.83 -6.11 -3.03
CA GLN A 253 -14.92 -5.25 -2.55
C GLN A 253 -14.85 -4.98 -1.05
N ARG A 254 -14.32 -5.92 -0.26
CA ARG A 254 -14.13 -5.74 1.19
C ARG A 254 -12.99 -4.76 1.50
N PHE A 255 -11.91 -4.81 0.72
CA PHE A 255 -10.78 -3.88 0.86
C PHE A 255 -11.17 -2.47 0.41
N LEU A 256 -11.85 -2.38 -0.74
CA LEU A 256 -12.29 -1.11 -1.33
C LEU A 256 -13.48 -0.48 -0.58
N ASN A 257 -14.29 -1.28 0.11
CA ASN A 257 -15.59 -0.89 0.68
C ASN A 257 -16.57 -0.30 -0.37
N LYS A 258 -16.47 -0.78 -1.62
CA LYS A 258 -17.34 -0.44 -2.75
C LYS A 258 -17.40 -1.64 -3.71
N THR A 259 -18.43 -1.69 -4.53
CA THR A 259 -18.53 -2.66 -5.64
C THR A 259 -17.43 -2.42 -6.66
N ILE A 260 -16.77 -3.50 -7.11
CA ILE A 260 -15.79 -3.45 -8.18
C ILE A 260 -16.47 -3.94 -9.45
N VAL A 261 -16.64 -3.05 -10.42
CA VAL A 261 -17.35 -3.33 -11.67
C VAL A 261 -16.38 -3.93 -12.69
N ASP A 262 -15.32 -3.18 -13.02
CA ASP A 262 -14.39 -3.52 -14.10
C ASP A 262 -13.10 -4.14 -13.55
N VAL A 263 -12.93 -5.44 -13.80
CA VAL A 263 -11.67 -6.16 -13.53
C VAL A 263 -11.27 -6.91 -14.79
N THR A 264 -10.12 -6.56 -15.35
CA THR A 264 -9.56 -7.21 -16.53
C THR A 264 -8.38 -8.08 -16.14
N TRP A 265 -8.44 -9.36 -16.53
CA TRP A 265 -7.27 -10.22 -16.45
C TRP A 265 -6.32 -9.90 -17.61
N ILE A 266 -5.04 -9.80 -17.28
CA ILE A 266 -3.95 -9.57 -18.23
C ILE A 266 -3.11 -10.83 -18.30
N SER A 267 -3.02 -11.42 -19.48
CA SER A 267 -2.18 -12.60 -19.71
C SER A 267 -0.69 -12.25 -19.58
N PRO A 268 0.19 -13.23 -19.32
CA PRO A 268 1.64 -12.98 -19.28
C PRO A 268 2.15 -12.30 -20.56
N GLU A 269 1.66 -12.68 -21.74
CA GLU A 269 2.06 -12.09 -23.02
C GLU A 269 1.68 -10.61 -23.09
N GLN A 270 0.45 -10.27 -22.68
CA GLN A 270 -0.01 -8.88 -22.64
C GLN A 270 0.76 -8.06 -21.61
N PHE A 271 1.04 -8.66 -20.45
CA PHE A 271 1.76 -8.02 -19.36
C PHE A 271 3.18 -7.63 -19.76
N PHE A 272 3.92 -8.53 -20.42
CA PHE A 272 5.31 -8.28 -20.83
C PHE A 272 5.43 -7.52 -22.17
N ALA A 273 4.44 -7.62 -23.07
CA ALA A 273 4.45 -6.85 -24.32
C ALA A 273 4.37 -5.34 -24.09
N ALA A 274 3.61 -4.90 -23.07
CA ALA A 274 3.49 -3.49 -22.71
C ALA A 274 4.84 -2.86 -22.32
N GLY A 275 5.70 -3.61 -21.60
CA GLY A 275 7.03 -3.12 -21.22
C GLY A 275 8.02 -3.01 -22.40
N HIS A 276 7.90 -3.89 -23.39
CA HIS A 276 8.80 -3.86 -24.56
C HIS A 276 8.51 -2.68 -25.50
N ALA A 277 7.26 -2.22 -25.57
CA ALA A 277 6.87 -1.04 -26.35
C ALA A 277 7.45 0.27 -25.77
N ASN A 278 7.66 0.33 -24.45
CA ASN A 278 8.22 1.50 -23.76
C ASN A 278 9.77 1.53 -23.79
N ALA A 279 10.43 0.38 -23.81
CA ALA A 279 11.90 0.30 -23.90
C ALA A 279 12.48 0.61 -25.30
N ALA A 280 11.62 0.65 -26.32
CA ALA A 280 11.99 0.92 -27.71
C ALA A 280 11.82 2.39 -28.15
N LYS A 281 11.46 3.29 -27.23
CA LYS A 281 11.37 4.75 -27.42
C LYS A 281 12.45 5.46 -26.63
#